data_AF-A0A1E3IAP8-F1
#
_entry.id   AF-A0A1E3IAP8-F1
#
_cell.length_a   1.000
_cell.length_b   1.000
_cell.length_c   1.000
_cell.angle_alpha   90.00
_cell.angle_beta   90.00
_cell.angle_gamma   90.00
#
_symmetry.space_group_name_H-M   'P 1'
#
loop_
_entity.id
_entity.type
_entity.pdbx_description
1 polymer ?
#
loop_
_entity_poly.entity_id
_entity_poly.type
_entity_poly.pdbx_seq_one_letter_code
_entity_poly.pdbx_strand_id
1 'polypeptide(L)' 'MPPANFRFKVRATKEPLKVPCAPELTALLSCFATTGDLRHTAACANSATELHRCMAASKGPGGKSKSSINHLLGKIRR' A
#
# COMPACT_ATOMS: atom_id res chain seq x y z
N MET A 1 17.85 -33.95 11.55
CA MET A 1 18.34 -33.97 10.16
C MET A 1 17.12 -33.72 9.26
N PRO A 2 17.08 -32.65 8.45
CA PRO A 2 15.95 -32.41 7.57
C PRO A 2 15.84 -33.54 6.52
N PRO A 3 14.63 -34.02 6.16
CA PRO A 3 14.45 -35.13 5.23
C PRO A 3 15.05 -34.85 3.84
N ALA A 4 15.44 -35.91 3.14
CA ALA A 4 16.21 -35.92 1.90
C ALA A 4 15.60 -35.14 0.70
N ASN A 5 14.40 -34.57 0.86
CA ASN A 5 13.71 -33.75 -0.15
C ASN A 5 13.34 -32.36 0.41
N PHE A 6 14.20 -31.76 1.24
CA PHE A 6 13.98 -30.41 1.74
C PHE A 6 14.22 -29.36 0.64
N ARG A 7 13.16 -28.64 0.27
CA ARG A 7 13.22 -27.54 -0.69
C ARG A 7 13.12 -26.21 0.05
N PHE A 8 14.18 -25.42 -0.01
CA PHE A 8 14.18 -24.07 0.53
C PHE A 8 13.24 -23.18 -0.29
N LYS A 9 12.14 -22.75 0.33
CA LYS A 9 11.17 -21.82 -0.26
C LYS A 9 10.74 -20.82 0.80
N VAL A 10 10.78 -19.55 0.45
CA VAL A 10 10.26 -18.47 1.29
C VAL A 10 8.79 -18.26 0.94
N ARG A 11 7.95 -18.13 1.97
CA ARG A 11 6.54 -17.74 1.77
C ARG A 11 6.52 -16.35 1.16
N ALA A 12 5.69 -16.15 0.13
CA ALA A 12 5.57 -14.84 -0.50
C ALA A 12 5.02 -13.85 0.52
N THR A 13 5.86 -12.91 0.96
CA THR A 13 5.41 -11.77 1.74
C THR A 13 4.72 -10.82 0.78
N LYS A 14 3.44 -10.51 1.05
CA LYS A 14 2.77 -9.43 0.33
C LYS A 14 3.45 -8.14 0.74
N GLU A 15 4.02 -7.42 -0.24
CA GLU A 15 4.60 -6.11 0.02
C GLU A 15 3.47 -5.17 0.49
N PRO A 16 3.68 -4.36 1.55
CA PRO A 16 2.64 -3.48 2.04
C PRO A 16 2.19 -2.54 0.92
N LEU A 17 0.88 -2.55 0.66
CA LEU A 17 0.28 -1.68 -0.34
C LEU A 17 0.48 -0.23 0.12
N LYS A 18 1.42 0.46 -0.51
CA LYS A 18 1.66 1.87 -0.23
C LYS A 18 0.63 2.69 -1.02
N VAL A 19 -0.47 3.04 -0.35
CA VAL A 19 -1.53 3.87 -0.92
C VAL A 19 -1.08 5.33 -0.82
N PRO A 20 -0.77 6.00 -1.95
CA PRO A 20 -0.10 7.31 -1.93
C PRO A 20 -0.98 8.45 -1.41
N CYS A 21 -2.31 8.33 -1.53
CA CYS A 21 -3.26 9.35 -1.04
C CYS A 21 -3.97 8.97 0.27
N ALA A 22 -3.51 7.91 0.95
CA ALA A 22 -4.02 7.57 2.28
C ALA A 22 -3.86 8.68 3.33
N PRO A 23 -2.72 9.41 3.44
CA PRO A 23 -2.58 10.42 4.48
C PRO A 23 -3.55 11.60 4.29
N GLU A 24 -3.67 12.11 3.06
CA GLU A 24 -4.60 13.20 2.73
C GLU A 24 -6.06 12.81 3.00
N LEU A 25 -6.40 11.55 2.72
CA LEU A 25 -7.73 11.02 3.00
C LEU A 25 -7.99 10.93 4.51
N THR A 26 -7.01 10.46 5.29
CA THR A 26 -7.16 10.44 6.76
C THR A 26 -7.29 11.83 7.36
N ALA A 27 -6.63 12.84 6.80
CA ALA A 27 -6.75 14.23 7.23
C ALA A 27 -8.17 14.78 6.96
N LEU A 28 -8.74 14.47 5.78
CA LEU A 28 -10.12 14.82 5.45
C LEU A 28 -11.13 14.14 6.39
N LEU A 29 -10.95 12.84 6.64
CA LEU A 29 -11.82 12.09 7.56
C LEU A 29 -11.72 12.62 9.01
N SER A 30 -10.53 13.02 9.43
CA SER A 30 -10.33 13.62 10.76
C SER A 30 -11.06 14.96 10.87
N CYS A 31 -11.05 15.75 9.80
CA CYS A 31 -11.80 17.02 9.74
C CYS A 31 -13.33 16.80 9.77
N PHE A 32 -13.83 15.76 9.10
CA PHE A 32 -15.25 15.38 9.21
C PHE A 32 -15.62 14.88 10.60
N ALA A 33 -14.70 14.15 11.27
CA ALA A 33 -14.93 13.67 12.62
C ALA A 33 -14.99 14.81 13.64
N THR A 34 -14.17 15.86 13.49
CA THR A 34 -14.15 17.00 14.41
C THR A 34 -15.30 17.97 14.19
N THR A 35 -15.71 18.19 12.93
CA THR A 35 -16.79 19.12 12.60
C THR A 35 -18.18 18.50 12.75
N GLY A 36 -18.28 17.17 12.80
CA GLY A 36 -19.55 16.46 12.93
C GLY A 36 -20.44 16.54 11.68
N ASP A 37 -19.95 17.16 10.60
CA ASP A 37 -20.71 17.41 9.39
C ASP A 37 -20.07 16.73 8.18
N LEU A 38 -20.72 15.69 7.70
CA LEU A 38 -20.40 15.03 6.41
C LEU A 38 -20.70 15.94 5.20
N ARG A 39 -21.39 17.07 5.41
CA ARG A 39 -21.90 17.95 4.35
C ARG A 39 -21.31 19.36 4.35
N HIS A 40 -20.59 19.77 5.39
CA HIS A 40 -19.91 21.07 5.41
C HIS A 40 -18.52 20.97 4.79
N THR A 41 -18.54 20.97 3.45
CA THR A 41 -17.36 20.99 2.60
C THR A 41 -16.50 22.25 2.76
N ALA A 42 -17.05 23.33 3.32
CA ALA A 42 -16.31 24.59 3.49
C ALA A 42 -15.21 24.50 4.57
N ALA A 43 -15.49 23.87 5.71
CA ALA A 43 -14.53 23.74 6.81
C ALA A 43 -13.38 22.78 6.47
N CYS A 44 -13.67 21.74 5.68
CA CYS A 44 -12.70 20.75 5.22
C CYS A 44 -12.30 20.95 3.74
N ALA A 45 -12.49 22.15 3.19
CA ALA A 45 -12.22 22.45 1.78
C ALA A 45 -10.73 22.24 1.42
N ASN A 46 -9.84 22.67 2.32
CA ASN A 46 -8.39 22.58 2.09
C ASN A 46 -7.89 21.13 2.09
N SER A 47 -8.43 20.26 2.97
CA SER A 47 -8.10 18.84 2.96
C SER A 47 -8.71 18.12 1.75
N ALA A 48 -9.85 18.60 1.24
CA ALA A 48 -10.46 18.08 0.01
C ALA A 48 -9.62 18.42 -1.23
N THR A 49 -9.13 19.66 -1.35
CA THR A 49 -8.30 20.06 -2.49
C THR A 49 -6.95 19.33 -2.52
N GLU A 50 -6.32 19.14 -1.37
CA GLU A 50 -5.08 18.35 -1.22
C GLU A 50 -5.29 16.88 -1.64
N LEU A 51 -6.40 16.26 -1.22
CA LEU A 51 -6.76 14.91 -1.64
C LEU A 51 -7.00 14.82 -3.16
N HIS A 52 -7.77 15.76 -3.72
CA HIS A 52 -8.00 15.83 -5.16
C HIS A 52 -6.70 16.00 -5.94
N ARG A 53 -5.78 16.84 -5.46
CA ARG A 53 -4.45 17.03 -6.04
C ARG A 53 -3.63 15.73 -6.01
N CYS A 54 -3.63 15.02 -4.87
CA CYS A 54 -2.95 13.74 -4.75
C CYS A 54 -3.52 12.69 -5.71
N MET A 55 -4.85 12.59 -5.78
CA MET A 55 -5.52 11.61 -6.65
C MET A 55 -5.30 11.92 -8.14
N ALA A 56 -5.27 13.20 -8.51
CA ALA A 56 -4.97 13.62 -9.88
C ALA A 56 -3.50 13.32 -10.27
N ALA A 57 -2.57 13.47 -9.34
CA ALA A 57 -1.15 13.19 -9.57
C ALA A 57 -0.80 11.69 -9.53
N SER A 58 -1.54 10.91 -8.75
CA SER A 58 -1.22 9.50 -8.53
C SER A 58 -1.76 8.60 -9.64
N LYS A 59 -0.94 8.32 -10.64
CA LYS A 59 -1.10 7.12 -11.46
C LYS A 59 -0.66 5.92 -10.61
N GLY A 60 -1.60 5.04 -10.28
CA GLY A 60 -1.36 3.89 -9.41
C GLY A 60 -0.10 3.11 -9.81
N PRO A 61 0.79 2.76 -8.87
CA PRO A 61 1.99 2.01 -9.20
C PRO A 61 1.55 0.65 -9.74
N GLY A 62 1.84 0.41 -11.02
CA GLY A 62 1.65 -0.91 -11.63
C GLY A 62 2.30 -1.98 -10.77
N GLY A 63 1.65 -3.14 -10.68
CA GLY A 63 2.08 -4.23 -9.79
C GLY A 63 3.58 -4.51 -9.95
N LYS A 64 4.32 -4.42 -8.86
CA LYS A 64 5.77 -4.68 -8.86
C LYS A 64 6.03 -6.11 -9.34
N SER A 65 7.09 -6.26 -10.14
CA SER A 65 7.52 -7.58 -10.63
C SER A 65 7.79 -8.52 -9.46
N LYS A 66 7.35 -9.78 -9.58
CA LYS A 66 7.51 -10.79 -8.53
C LYS A 66 9.00 -11.05 -8.27
N SER A 67 9.39 -11.11 -7.00
CA SER A 67 10.78 -11.41 -6.61
C SER A 67 11.22 -12.82 -7.02
N SER A 68 12.43 -12.92 -7.59
CA SER A 68 13.06 -14.16 -8.05
C SER A 68 13.74 -14.99 -6.95
N ILE A 69 13.57 -14.64 -5.67
CA ILE A 69 14.25 -15.32 -4.53
C ILE A 69 13.98 -16.83 -4.51
N ASN A 70 12.74 -17.26 -4.72
CA ASN A 70 12.41 -18.70 -4.71
C ASN A 70 13.04 -19.47 -5.88
N HIS A 71 13.35 -18.80 -6.99
CA HIS A 71 14.10 -19.40 -8.09
C HIS A 71 15.57 -19.65 -7.68
N LEU A 72 16.20 -18.67 -7.05
CA LEU A 72 17.59 -18.76 -6.58
C LEU A 72 17.75 -19.80 -5.46
N LEU A 73 16.84 -19.84 -4.48
CA LEU A 73 16.85 -20.83 -3.40
C LEU A 73 16.66 -22.26 -3.91
N GLY A 74 15.91 -22.44 -5.01
CA GLY A 74 15.79 -23.74 -5.67
C GLY A 74 17.09 -24.21 -6.32
N LYS A 75 17.97 -23.28 -6.73
CA LYS A 75 19.25 -23.58 -7.41
C LYS A 75 20.39 -23.88 -6.42
N ILE A 76 20.31 -23.41 -5.18
CA ILE A 76 21.32 -23.61 -4.12
C ILE A 76 21.23 -25.02 -3.50
N ARG A 77 20.31 -25.89 -3.97
CA ARG A 77 20.22 -27.31 -3.58
C ARG A 77 21.59 -28.00 -3.70
N ARG A 78 22.25 -28.23 -2.56
CA ARG A 78 23.24 -29.28 -2.34
C ARG A 78 22.58 -30.37 -1.51
#